data_AF-Q2V4D6-F1
#
_entry.id   AF-Q2V4D6-F1
#
_cell.length_a   1.000
_cell.length_b   1.000
_cell.length_c   1.000
_cell.angle_alpha   90.00
_cell.angle_beta   90.00
_cell.angle_gamma   90.00
#
_symmetry.space_group_name_H-M   'P 1'
#
loop_
_entity.id
_entity.type
_entity.pdbx_description
1 polymer ?
#
loop_
_entity_poly.entity_id
_entity_poly.type
_entity_poly.pdbx_seq_one_letter_code
_entity_poly.pdbx_strand_id
1 'polypeptide(L)' 'MASNKVSFIFILFLCVLSTAEFGEAQNPRGRKCEDPNGVDQKAKCYIYCNEQGFLGGSCQGYTNHYMCECYVG' A
#
# COMPACT_ATOMS: atom_id res chain seq x y z
N MET A 1 11.09 -17.37 41.75
CA MET A 1 11.25 -17.72 40.32
C MET A 1 10.00 -17.38 39.49
N ALA A 2 9.33 -16.24 39.72
CA ALA A 2 8.07 -15.90 39.05
C ALA A 2 8.16 -14.69 38.10
N SER A 3 9.19 -13.85 38.21
CA SER A 3 9.30 -12.62 37.41
C SER A 3 9.72 -12.82 35.96
N ASN A 4 10.28 -13.98 35.59
CA ASN A 4 10.76 -14.19 34.20
C ASN A 4 9.66 -14.62 33.22
N LYS A 5 8.55 -15.18 33.71
CA LYS A 5 7.47 -15.71 32.85
C LYS A 5 6.60 -14.62 32.26
N VAL A 6 6.39 -13.53 33.00
CA VAL A 6 5.50 -12.43 32.59
C VAL A 6 6.15 -11.58 31.50
N SER A 7 7.46 -11.33 31.59
CA SER A 7 8.21 -10.55 30.57
C SER A 7 8.19 -11.19 29.19
N PHE A 8 8.21 -12.53 29.10
CA PHE A 8 8.26 -13.22 27.81
C PHE A 8 6.96 -13.07 26.99
N ILE A 9 5.80 -12.98 27.67
CA ILE A 9 4.49 -12.86 27.02
C ILE A 9 4.32 -11.45 26.42
N PHE A 10 4.79 -10.40 27.11
CA PHE A 10 4.69 -9.03 26.62
C PHE A 10 5.50 -8.79 25.35
N ILE A 11 6.70 -9.38 25.24
CA ILE A 11 7.55 -9.23 24.06
C ILE A 11 6.91 -9.90 22.83
N LEU A 12 6.32 -11.10 23.01
CA LEU A 12 5.63 -11.79 21.92
C LEU A 12 4.42 -10.99 21.41
N PHE A 13 3.62 -10.40 22.30
CA PHE A 13 2.46 -9.59 21.90
C PHE A 13 2.84 -8.36 21.09
N LEU A 14 3.92 -7.67 21.46
CA LEU A 14 4.42 -6.52 20.71
C LEU A 14 4.90 -6.92 19.31
N CYS A 15 5.59 -8.05 19.16
CA CYS A 15 6.04 -8.52 17.85
C CYS A 15 4.87 -8.85 16.90
N VAL A 16 3.80 -9.48 17.40
CA VAL A 16 2.65 -9.84 16.53
C VAL A 16 1.86 -8.59 16.10
N LEU A 17 1.70 -7.60 16.98
CA LEU A 17 1.05 -6.33 16.59
C LEU A 17 1.86 -5.59 15.52
N SER A 18 3.19 -5.51 15.64
CA SER A 18 4.03 -4.85 14.63
C SER A 18 3.95 -5.54 13.25
N THR A 19 3.69 -6.86 13.20
CA THR A 19 3.49 -7.56 11.92
C THR A 19 2.10 -7.37 11.34
N ALA A 20 1.08 -7.10 12.17
CA ALA A 20 -0.28 -6.83 11.70
C ALA A 20 -0.37 -5.46 11.02
N GLU A 21 0.36 -4.46 11.50
CA GLU A 21 0.41 -3.12 10.88
C GLU A 21 1.12 -3.12 9.51
N PHE A 22 1.99 -4.09 9.25
CA PHE A 22 2.71 -4.22 7.97
C PHE A 22 2.05 -5.20 6.98
N GLY A 23 1.00 -5.91 7.41
CA GLY A 23 0.33 -6.96 6.62
C GLY A 23 -0.74 -6.44 5.67
N GLU A 24 -1.35 -5.30 5.99
CA GLU A 24 -2.15 -4.54 5.03
C GLU A 24 -1.29 -3.43 4.48
N ALA A 25 -0.40 -3.77 3.55
CA ALA A 25 -0.09 -2.83 2.49
C ALA A 25 -1.45 -2.49 1.89
N GLN A 26 -2.07 -1.40 2.37
CA GLN A 26 -3.28 -0.84 1.81
C GLN A 26 -3.01 -0.84 0.33
N ASN A 27 -3.69 -1.72 -0.41
CA ASN A 27 -3.45 -1.88 -1.81
C ASN A 27 -3.56 -0.46 -2.38
N PRO A 28 -2.48 0.19 -2.82
CA PRO A 28 -2.51 1.60 -3.20
C PRO A 28 -3.30 1.76 -4.52
N ARG A 29 -4.01 0.72 -4.96
CA ARG A 29 -4.93 0.74 -6.07
C ARG A 29 -6.18 1.48 -5.61
N GLY A 30 -6.59 2.50 -6.35
CA GLY A 30 -7.88 3.14 -6.09
C GLY A 30 -7.99 4.60 -6.50
N ARG A 31 -6.88 5.28 -6.81
CA ARG A 31 -6.99 6.63 -7.37
C ARG A 31 -7.55 6.54 -8.79
N LYS A 32 -8.73 7.10 -9.01
CA LYS A 32 -9.34 7.20 -10.34
C LYS A 32 -8.48 8.08 -11.25
N CYS A 33 -8.26 7.62 -12.47
CA CYS A 33 -7.64 8.43 -13.50
C CYS A 33 -8.65 9.44 -14.05
N GLU A 34 -8.24 10.70 -14.14
CA GLU A 34 -9.08 11.76 -14.68
C GLU A 34 -9.28 11.62 -16.20
N ASP A 35 -8.31 11.03 -16.90
CA ASP A 35 -8.39 10.82 -18.32
C ASP A 35 -9.33 9.63 -18.66
N PRO A 36 -10.36 9.85 -19.49
CA PRO A 36 -11.31 8.80 -19.84
C PRO A 36 -10.73 7.72 -20.75
N ASN A 37 -9.53 7.93 -21.32
CA ASN A 37 -8.79 6.97 -22.16
C ASN A 37 -7.65 6.27 -21.40
N GLY A 38 -7.48 6.54 -20.10
CA GLY A 38 -6.46 5.87 -19.29
C GLY A 38 -5.06 6.42 -19.50
N VAL A 39 -4.94 7.66 -19.98
CA VAL A 39 -3.63 8.34 -19.99
C VAL A 39 -3.32 8.86 -18.58
N ASP A 40 -2.15 8.52 -18.05
CA ASP A 40 -1.65 9.09 -16.80
C ASP A 40 -1.20 10.54 -16.99
N GLN A 41 -2.18 11.43 -17.15
CA GLN A 41 -1.92 12.85 -17.37
C GLN A 41 -1.13 13.43 -16.20
N LYS A 42 -0.02 14.10 -16.53
CA LYS A 42 0.89 14.72 -15.55
C LYS A 42 1.49 13.72 -14.55
N ALA A 43 1.55 12.43 -14.91
CA ALA A 43 2.14 11.39 -14.06
C ALA A 43 1.47 11.31 -12.66
N LYS A 44 0.15 11.51 -12.59
CA LYS A 44 -0.61 11.53 -11.33
C LYS A 44 -0.59 10.18 -10.63
N CYS A 45 -0.73 9.09 -11.38
CA CYS A 45 -0.61 7.75 -10.83
C CYS A 45 0.83 7.45 -10.44
N TYR A 46 1.80 7.85 -11.26
CA TYR A 46 3.20 7.71 -10.90
C TYR A 46 3.53 8.38 -9.57
N ILE A 47 3.17 9.67 -9.40
CA ILE A 47 3.40 10.43 -8.16
C ILE A 47 2.69 9.76 -6.98
N TYR A 48 1.40 9.47 -7.13
CA TYR A 48 0.61 8.83 -6.08
C TYR A 48 1.25 7.52 -5.62
N CYS A 49 1.59 6.63 -6.55
CA CYS A 49 2.20 5.35 -6.23
C CYS A 49 3.60 5.51 -5.61
N ASN A 50 4.39 6.47 -6.09
CA ASN A 50 5.70 6.78 -5.51
C ASN A 50 5.60 7.28 -4.06
N GLU A 51 4.62 8.15 -3.76
CA GLU A 51 4.32 8.61 -2.40
C GLU A 51 3.89 7.46 -1.47
N GLN A 52 3.24 6.42 -2.01
CA GLN A 52 2.88 5.21 -1.26
C GLN A 52 4.06 4.23 -1.09
N GLY A 53 5.25 4.54 -1.60
CA GLY A 53 6.43 3.68 -1.50
C GLY A 53 6.57 2.64 -2.62
N PHE A 54 5.79 2.75 -3.69
CA PHE A 54 5.89 1.88 -4.87
C PHE A 54 6.87 2.47 -5.89
N LEU A 55 7.33 1.66 -6.86
CA LEU A 55 8.27 2.12 -7.90
C LEU A 55 7.67 3.16 -8.86
N GLY A 56 6.37 3.39 -8.76
CA GLY A 56 5.57 4.21 -9.66
C GLY A 56 4.26 3.51 -9.97
N GLY A 57 3.52 4.02 -10.93
CA GLY A 57 2.26 3.41 -11.35
C GLY A 57 1.71 4.04 -12.62
N SER A 58 0.65 3.45 -13.14
CA SER A 58 -0.05 3.91 -14.34
C SER A 58 -1.55 3.68 -14.26
N CYS A 59 -2.29 4.32 -15.15
CA CYS A 59 -3.72 4.11 -15.30
C CYS A 59 -4.00 2.77 -15.98
N GLN A 60 -4.65 1.86 -15.27
CA GLN A 60 -5.09 0.55 -15.76
C GLN A 60 -6.61 0.42 -15.64
N GLY A 61 -7.23 -0.27 -16.60
CA GLY A 61 -8.68 -0.45 -16.64
C GLY A 61 -9.25 -0.39 -18.05
N TYR A 62 -10.51 0.01 -18.15
CA TYR A 62 -11.24 0.19 -19.40
C TYR A 62 -11.86 1.58 -19.46
N THR A 63 -12.36 1.99 -20.65
CA THR A 63 -12.91 3.33 -20.90
C THR A 63 -13.75 3.86 -19.74
N ASN A 64 -13.39 5.05 -19.23
CA ASN A 64 -14.03 5.74 -18.10
C ASN A 64 -13.93 5.05 -16.72
N HIS A 65 -13.27 3.90 -16.64
CA HIS A 65 -13.05 3.09 -15.44
C HIS A 65 -11.57 2.79 -15.21
N TYR A 66 -10.70 3.76 -15.49
CA TYR A 66 -9.27 3.65 -15.24
C TYR A 66 -8.92 4.01 -13.79
N MET A 67 -8.08 3.18 -13.17
CA MET A 67 -7.55 3.38 -11.82
C MET A 67 -6.03 3.29 -11.85
N CYS A 68 -5.37 3.98 -10.92
CA CYS A 68 -3.95 3.83 -10.72
C CYS A 68 -3.62 2.42 -10.24
N GLU A 69 -2.79 1.72 -11.00
CA GLU A 69 -2.11 0.51 -10.59
C GLU A 69 -0.66 0.86 -10.25
N CYS A 70 -0.27 0.58 -9.00
CA CYS A 70 1.09 0.80 -8.54
C CYS A 70 1.96 -0.44 -8.79
N TYR A 71 3.16 -0.21 -9.31
CA TYR A 71 4.11 -1.28 -9.61
C TYR A 71 4.84 -1.73 -8.35
N VAL A 72 4.73 -3.02 -8.06
CA VAL A 72 5.53 -3.68 -7.03
C VAL A 72 6.92 -3.96 -7.60
N GLY A 73 7.96 -3.57 -6.86
CA GLY A 73 9.37 -3.83 -7.19
C GLY A 73 9.91 -5.04 -6.45
#